data_AF-A0A518DC65-F1
#
_entry.id   AF-A0A518DC65-F1
#
_cell.length_a   1.000
_cell.length_b   1.000
_cell.length_c   1.000
_cell.angle_alpha   90.00
_cell.angle_beta   90.00
_cell.angle_gamma   90.00
#
_symmetry.space_group_name_H-M   'P 1'
#
loop_
_entity.id
_entity.type
_entity.pdbx_description
1 polymer ?
#
loop_
_entity_poly.entity_id
_entity_poly.type
_entity_poly.pdbx_seq_one_letter_code
_entity_poly.pdbx_strand_id
1 'polypeptide(L)'
;MPLVGQLTRLHTLSLENSRVSDEGLRYVARLKRLEKLFLAGTQVTDAGLAHLRSLHDLRSLDLGDTQVGDAGVRELAGLRGLRRLYLRNTEVTDEGLAALASFPELRLLALNHLKITDEGLKDVGRLSRLETLWLHHTKISDAGLVHLRELQRLRQVELFNTNVTAKGVASLQQALPHLQILY
;
A
#
# COMPACT_ATOMS: atom_id res chain seq x y z
N MET A 1 -19.26 11.65 11.81
CA MET A 1 -19.13 10.71 12.95
C MET A 1 -18.40 11.34 14.14
N PRO A 2 -18.93 12.39 14.80
CA PRO A 2 -18.19 13.10 15.85
C PRO A 2 -17.86 12.24 17.08
N LEU A 3 -18.75 11.30 17.44
CA LEU A 3 -18.58 10.41 18.59
C LEU A 3 -17.39 9.46 18.45
N VAL A 4 -17.07 9.01 17.24
CA VAL A 4 -15.90 8.13 16.99
C VAL A 4 -14.62 8.84 17.41
N GLY A 5 -14.50 10.15 17.15
CA GLY A 5 -13.32 10.95 17.52
C GLY A 5 -13.11 11.13 19.03
N GLN A 6 -14.03 10.65 19.88
CA GLN A 6 -13.91 10.66 21.35
C GLN A 6 -13.36 9.34 21.90
N LEU A 7 -13.30 8.28 21.08
CA LEU A 7 -12.82 6.95 21.47
C LEU A 7 -11.29 6.87 21.43
N THR A 8 -10.60 7.77 22.14
CA THR A 8 -9.15 8.03 22.05
C THR A 8 -8.23 6.87 22.46
N ARG A 9 -8.80 5.78 22.97
CA ARG A 9 -8.08 4.53 23.31
C ARG A 9 -8.17 3.46 22.21
N LEU A 10 -8.83 3.74 21.08
CA LEU A 10 -8.89 2.80 19.96
C LEU A 10 -7.52 2.58 19.33
N HIS A 11 -7.20 1.31 19.11
CA HIS A 11 -6.01 0.87 18.36
C HIS A 11 -6.39 0.37 16.96
N THR A 12 -7.65 0.02 16.74
CA THR A 12 -8.16 -0.49 15.46
C THR A 12 -9.52 0.14 15.18
N LEU A 13 -9.70 0.62 13.96
CA LEU A 13 -10.95 1.18 13.46
C LEU A 13 -11.15 0.69 12.02
N SER A 14 -12.24 -0.07 11.79
CA SER A 14 -12.72 -0.34 10.43
C SER A 14 -13.94 0.53 10.15
N LEU A 15 -13.92 1.16 8.97
CA LEU A 15 -14.98 1.97 8.39
C LEU A 15 -15.24 1.51 6.94
N GLU A 16 -14.86 0.27 6.61
CA GLU A 16 -14.96 -0.27 5.27
C GLU A 16 -16.41 -0.26 4.77
N ASN A 17 -16.58 0.00 3.47
CA ASN A 17 -17.87 0.05 2.78
C ASN A 17 -18.89 1.01 3.44
N SER A 18 -18.40 2.04 4.13
CA SER A 18 -19.22 3.07 4.75
C SER A 18 -19.20 4.38 3.95
N ARG A 19 -20.10 5.30 4.30
CA ARG A 19 -20.20 6.61 3.63
C ARG A 19 -19.19 7.65 4.14
N VAL A 20 -18.11 7.22 4.80
CA VAL A 20 -17.08 8.12 5.31
C VAL A 20 -16.39 8.83 4.15
N SER A 21 -16.23 10.14 4.29
CA SER A 21 -15.51 11.02 3.35
C SER A 21 -14.34 11.70 4.07
N ASP A 22 -13.65 12.60 3.36
CA ASP A 22 -12.54 13.39 3.89
C ASP A 22 -12.89 14.17 5.17
N GLU A 23 -14.12 14.70 5.26
CA GLU A 23 -14.60 15.36 6.49
C GLU A 23 -14.66 14.40 7.69
N GLY A 24 -14.96 13.12 7.44
CA GLY A 24 -14.95 12.07 8.45
C GLY A 24 -13.56 11.85 9.03
N LEU A 25 -12.51 11.93 8.20
CA LEU A 25 -11.13 11.72 8.64
C LEU A 25 -10.61 12.80 9.59
N ARG A 26 -11.20 14.00 9.61
CA ARG A 26 -10.91 15.03 10.63
C ARG A 26 -11.17 14.53 12.05
N TYR A 27 -12.17 13.66 12.23
CA TYR A 27 -12.48 13.05 13.52
C TYR A 27 -11.57 11.87 13.83
N VAL A 28 -11.22 11.06 12.82
CA VAL A 28 -10.25 9.96 12.94
C VAL A 28 -8.87 10.47 13.35
N ALA A 29 -8.47 11.65 12.87
CA ALA A 29 -7.22 12.31 13.25
C ALA A 29 -7.06 12.56 14.77
N ARG A 30 -8.13 12.50 15.56
CA ARG A 30 -8.09 12.62 17.03
C ARG A 30 -7.64 11.33 17.72
N LEU A 31 -7.68 10.20 17.03
CA LEU A 31 -7.36 8.87 17.55
C LEU A 31 -5.85 8.61 17.52
N LYS A 32 -5.08 9.36 18.32
CA LYS A 32 -3.61 9.36 18.25
C LYS A 32 -2.93 8.00 18.52
N ARG A 33 -3.65 7.06 19.14
CA ARG A 33 -3.19 5.69 19.44
C ARG A 33 -3.62 4.66 18.38
N LEU A 34 -4.19 5.11 17.27
CA LEU A 34 -4.71 4.22 16.25
C LEU A 34 -3.54 3.54 15.51
N GLU A 35 -3.51 2.21 15.55
CA GLU A 35 -2.51 1.39 14.88
C GLU A 35 -3.02 0.82 13.55
N LYS A 36 -4.34 0.61 13.44
CA LYS A 36 -4.96 0.02 12.25
C LYS A 36 -6.18 0.80 11.83
N LEU A 37 -6.21 1.21 10.57
CA LEU A 37 -7.31 1.95 9.97
C LEU A 37 -7.69 1.30 8.64
N PHE A 38 -8.95 0.86 8.53
CA PHE A 38 -9.48 0.26 7.31
C PHE A 38 -10.56 1.17 6.73
N LEU A 39 -10.30 1.68 5.53
CA LEU A 39 -11.13 2.65 4.80
C LEU A 39 -11.56 2.13 3.43
N ALA A 40 -11.42 0.82 3.19
CA ALA A 40 -11.71 0.26 1.88
C ALA A 40 -13.17 0.52 1.46
N GLY A 41 -13.40 0.92 0.21
CA GLY A 41 -14.74 1.21 -0.31
C GLY A 41 -15.43 2.43 0.33
N THR A 42 -14.65 3.40 0.83
CA THR A 42 -15.18 4.69 1.34
C THR A 42 -15.05 5.81 0.30
N GLN A 43 -15.60 6.99 0.60
CA GLN A 43 -15.55 8.18 -0.24
C GLN A 43 -14.32 9.06 0.08
N VAL A 44 -13.25 8.47 0.59
CA VAL A 44 -12.01 9.17 0.91
C VAL A 44 -11.23 9.45 -0.38
N THR A 45 -10.66 10.66 -0.45
CA THR A 45 -9.79 11.13 -1.53
C THR A 45 -8.43 11.55 -0.95
N ASP A 46 -7.54 12.04 -1.82
CA ASP A 46 -6.26 12.62 -1.44
C ASP A 46 -6.37 13.70 -0.35
N ALA A 47 -7.41 14.55 -0.42
CA ALA A 47 -7.62 15.63 0.54
C ALA A 47 -7.86 15.10 1.96
N GLY A 48 -8.51 13.94 2.09
CA GLY A 48 -8.76 13.31 3.39
C GLY A 48 -7.49 12.78 4.05
N LEU A 49 -6.52 12.29 3.27
CA LEU A 49 -5.29 11.70 3.80
C LEU A 49 -4.39 12.73 4.50
N ALA A 50 -4.50 14.02 4.16
CA ALA A 50 -3.84 15.10 4.88
C ALA A 50 -4.17 15.12 6.38
N HIS A 51 -5.35 14.65 6.77
CA HIS A 51 -5.76 14.56 8.18
C HIS A 51 -5.05 13.42 8.93
N LEU A 52 -4.54 12.41 8.24
CA LEU A 52 -3.92 11.23 8.85
C LEU A 52 -2.44 11.43 9.20
N ARG A 53 -1.79 12.49 8.71
CA ARG A 53 -0.36 12.82 8.95
C ARG A 53 0.11 12.72 10.40
N SER A 54 -0.81 12.92 11.34
CA SER A 54 -0.54 12.97 12.78
C SER A 54 -0.78 11.65 13.52
N LEU A 55 -1.14 10.57 12.82
CA LEU A 55 -1.36 9.24 13.38
C LEU A 55 -0.05 8.42 13.37
N HIS A 56 0.97 8.90 14.08
CA HIS A 56 2.33 8.31 14.04
C HIS A 56 2.40 6.84 14.51
N ASP A 57 1.39 6.38 15.26
CA ASP A 57 1.27 4.99 15.70
C ASP A 57 0.67 4.05 14.66
N LEU A 58 0.20 4.57 13.51
CA LEU A 58 -0.38 3.75 12.46
C LEU A 58 0.63 2.74 11.91
N ARG A 59 0.20 1.47 11.83
CA ARG A 59 0.97 0.31 11.35
C ARG A 59 0.28 -0.37 10.17
N SER A 60 -1.04 -0.28 10.06
CA SER A 60 -1.81 -0.85 8.96
C SER A 60 -2.81 0.18 8.45
N LEU A 61 -2.78 0.42 7.14
CA LEU A 61 -3.72 1.31 6.46
C LEU A 61 -4.26 0.63 5.22
N ASP A 62 -5.58 0.51 5.14
CA ASP A 62 -6.27 0.01 3.96
C ASP A 62 -7.07 1.13 3.30
N LEU A 63 -6.75 1.40 2.03
CA LEU A 63 -7.36 2.41 1.18
C LEU A 63 -7.97 1.79 -0.08
N GLY A 64 -8.16 0.47 -0.11
CA GLY A 64 -8.68 -0.22 -1.29
C GLY A 64 -10.00 0.36 -1.79
N ASP A 65 -10.22 0.39 -3.09
CA ASP A 65 -11.48 0.86 -3.69
C ASP A 65 -11.87 2.30 -3.26
N THR A 66 -10.89 3.16 -2.99
CA THR A 66 -11.07 4.62 -2.74
C THR A 66 -10.59 5.46 -3.93
N GLN A 67 -10.87 6.76 -3.92
CA GLN A 67 -10.43 7.71 -4.96
C GLN A 67 -9.06 8.34 -4.62
N VAL A 68 -8.20 7.58 -3.94
CA VAL A 68 -6.86 8.03 -3.57
C VAL A 68 -5.91 7.85 -4.76
N GLY A 69 -5.19 8.91 -5.11
CA GLY A 69 -4.15 8.91 -6.13
C GLY A 69 -2.77 9.23 -5.54
N ASP A 70 -1.86 9.64 -6.43
CA ASP A 70 -0.45 9.85 -6.11
C ASP A 70 -0.24 10.98 -5.10
N ALA A 71 -1.06 12.02 -5.12
CA ALA A 71 -0.96 13.11 -4.15
C ALA A 71 -1.32 12.62 -2.74
N GLY A 72 -2.35 11.79 -2.61
CA GLY A 72 -2.76 11.21 -1.34
C GLY A 72 -1.71 10.30 -0.72
N VAL A 73 -1.00 9.48 -1.50
CA VAL A 73 0.11 8.67 -0.97
C VAL A 73 1.25 9.55 -0.43
N ARG A 74 1.54 10.69 -1.08
CA ARG A 74 2.54 11.66 -0.61
C ARG A 74 2.15 12.31 0.71
N GLU A 75 0.85 12.55 0.94
CA GLU A 75 0.32 13.05 2.22
C GLU A 75 0.66 12.13 3.40
N LEU A 76 0.86 10.84 3.15
CA LEU A 76 1.16 9.85 4.18
C LEU A 76 2.64 9.77 4.57
N ALA A 77 3.55 10.53 3.93
CA ALA A 77 5.01 10.41 4.12
C ALA A 77 5.48 10.51 5.60
N GLY A 78 4.70 11.15 6.47
CA GLY A 78 4.97 11.24 7.91
C GLY A 78 4.71 9.94 8.70
N LEU A 79 4.04 8.95 8.12
CA LEU A 79 3.68 7.67 8.76
C LEU A 79 4.82 6.65 8.70
N ARG A 80 6.00 7.04 9.19
CA ARG A 80 7.25 6.28 9.06
C ARG A 80 7.21 4.87 9.69
N GLY A 81 6.26 4.62 10.59
CA GLY A 81 6.06 3.31 11.22
C GLY A 81 5.09 2.39 10.48
N LEU A 82 4.54 2.80 9.34
CA LEU A 82 3.57 2.01 8.57
C LEU A 82 4.22 0.70 8.07
N ARG A 83 3.53 -0.42 8.29
CA ARG A 83 4.01 -1.78 7.97
C ARG A 83 3.17 -2.47 6.89
N ARG A 84 1.89 -2.13 6.79
CA ARG A 84 0.97 -2.70 5.81
C ARG A 84 0.20 -1.57 5.15
N LEU A 85 0.26 -1.54 3.82
CA LEU A 85 -0.44 -0.56 3.01
C LEU A 85 -1.17 -1.29 1.89
N TYR A 86 -2.49 -1.09 1.82
CA TYR A 86 -3.33 -1.63 0.78
C TYR A 86 -3.85 -0.49 -0.11
N LEU A 87 -3.52 -0.55 -1.39
CA LEU A 87 -3.87 0.42 -2.42
C LEU A 87 -4.65 -0.25 -3.56
N ARG A 88 -5.30 -1.39 -3.29
CA ARG A 88 -6.03 -2.13 -4.32
C ARG A 88 -7.05 -1.22 -5.01
N ASN A 89 -7.06 -1.19 -6.34
CA ASN A 89 -8.10 -0.49 -7.11
C ASN A 89 -8.26 1.00 -6.70
N THR A 90 -7.15 1.69 -6.46
CA THR A 90 -7.12 3.15 -6.30
C THR A 90 -6.61 3.83 -7.57
N GLU A 91 -6.42 5.15 -7.55
CA GLU A 91 -5.91 5.93 -8.69
C GLU A 91 -4.38 6.10 -8.69
N VAL A 92 -3.68 5.33 -7.85
CA VAL A 92 -2.21 5.38 -7.74
C VAL A 92 -1.55 4.85 -9.02
N THR A 93 -0.54 5.59 -9.49
CA THR A 93 0.29 5.29 -10.65
C THR A 93 1.75 5.08 -10.26
N ASP A 94 2.63 4.86 -11.26
CA ASP A 94 4.07 4.74 -11.04
C ASP A 94 4.65 5.98 -10.33
N GLU A 95 4.10 7.18 -10.57
CA GLU A 95 4.57 8.41 -9.93
C GLU A 95 4.28 8.47 -8.42
N GLY A 96 3.21 7.81 -7.97
CA GLY A 96 2.87 7.69 -6.55
C GLY A 96 3.76 6.70 -5.82
N LEU A 97 4.26 5.67 -6.51
CA LEU A 97 5.12 4.65 -5.90
C LEU A 97 6.46 5.22 -5.41
N ALA A 98 6.96 6.30 -6.02
CA ALA A 98 8.15 7.02 -5.52
C ALA A 98 7.99 7.51 -4.07
N ALA A 99 6.77 7.83 -3.63
CA ALA A 99 6.49 8.25 -2.27
C ALA A 99 6.67 7.11 -1.24
N LEU A 100 6.65 5.85 -1.68
CA LEU A 100 6.78 4.68 -0.80
C LEU A 100 8.12 4.61 -0.09
N ALA A 101 9.16 5.29 -0.59
CA ALA A 101 10.45 5.44 0.08
C ALA A 101 10.31 6.08 1.49
N SER A 102 9.19 6.75 1.77
CA SER A 102 8.87 7.33 3.08
C SER A 102 8.41 6.29 4.13
N PHE A 103 8.20 5.03 3.73
CA PHE A 103 7.75 3.93 4.59
C PHE A 103 8.85 2.89 4.80
N PRO A 104 9.92 3.19 5.56
CA PRO A 104 11.07 2.29 5.72
C PRO A 104 10.71 0.98 6.46
N GLU A 105 9.56 0.97 7.14
CA GLU A 105 9.05 -0.18 7.90
C GLU A 105 8.07 -1.06 7.13
N LEU A 106 7.82 -0.77 5.84
CA LEU A 106 6.81 -1.47 5.06
C LEU A 106 7.18 -2.94 4.84
N ARG A 107 6.25 -3.83 5.16
CA ARG A 107 6.38 -5.30 5.05
C ARG A 107 5.36 -5.90 4.10
N LEU A 108 4.15 -5.34 4.04
CA LEU A 108 3.13 -5.75 3.09
C LEU A 108 2.71 -4.54 2.26
N LEU A 109 2.71 -4.72 0.94
CA LEU A 109 2.24 -3.75 -0.01
C LEU A 109 1.31 -4.42 -1.03
N ALA A 110 0.06 -3.96 -1.10
CA ALA A 110 -0.90 -4.42 -2.08
C ALA A 110 -1.13 -3.35 -3.15
N LEU A 111 -0.70 -3.63 -4.39
CA LEU A 111 -0.80 -2.75 -5.56
C LEU A 111 -1.68 -3.36 -6.67
N ASN A 112 -2.44 -4.39 -6.33
CA ASN A 112 -3.27 -5.10 -7.29
C ASN A 112 -4.39 -4.22 -7.85
N HIS A 113 -4.78 -4.49 -9.10
CA HIS A 113 -5.77 -3.69 -9.84
C HIS A 113 -5.37 -2.21 -10.06
N LEU A 114 -4.08 -1.88 -10.01
CA LEU A 114 -3.59 -0.55 -10.36
C LEU A 114 -3.08 -0.49 -11.81
N LYS A 115 -3.05 0.72 -12.37
CA LYS A 115 -2.50 1.00 -13.71
C LYS A 115 -0.97 1.22 -13.68
N ILE A 116 -0.27 0.50 -12.81
CA ILE A 116 1.19 0.57 -12.67
C ILE A 116 1.92 -0.29 -13.71
N THR A 117 3.17 0.07 -14.01
CA THR A 117 4.03 -0.59 -14.99
C THR A 117 5.40 -0.94 -14.40
N ASP A 118 6.28 -1.52 -15.22
CA ASP A 118 7.63 -1.91 -14.81
C ASP A 118 8.45 -0.74 -14.24
N GLU A 119 8.15 0.51 -14.66
CA GLU A 119 8.79 1.71 -14.14
C GLU A 119 8.53 1.90 -12.64
N GLY A 120 7.30 1.66 -12.19
CA GLY A 120 6.93 1.78 -10.78
C GLY A 120 7.63 0.78 -9.86
N LEU A 121 8.02 -0.40 -10.38
CA LEU A 121 8.75 -1.39 -9.58
C LEU A 121 10.17 -0.96 -9.20
N LYS A 122 10.75 0.03 -9.86
CA LYS A 122 12.05 0.61 -9.46
C LYS A 122 12.01 1.13 -8.03
N ASP A 123 10.94 1.81 -7.65
CA ASP A 123 10.78 2.35 -6.30
C ASP A 123 10.35 1.28 -5.29
N VAL A 124 9.52 0.32 -5.70
CA VAL A 124 9.19 -0.85 -4.86
C VAL A 124 10.44 -1.66 -4.51
N GLY A 125 11.38 -1.80 -5.45
CA GLY A 125 12.68 -2.46 -5.23
C GLY A 125 13.56 -1.83 -4.15
N ARG A 126 13.24 -0.62 -3.68
CA ARG A 126 13.96 0.07 -2.58
C ARG A 126 13.42 -0.31 -1.20
N LEU A 127 12.28 -0.98 -1.11
CA LEU A 127 11.62 -1.35 0.14
C LEU A 127 12.26 -2.61 0.76
N SER A 128 13.48 -2.49 1.26
CA SER A 128 14.32 -3.59 1.77
C SER A 128 13.74 -4.42 2.95
N ARG A 129 12.59 -4.01 3.50
CA ARG A 129 11.84 -4.73 4.54
C ARG A 129 10.58 -5.41 4.03
N LEU A 130 10.27 -5.29 2.75
CA LEU A 130 9.10 -5.88 2.15
C LEU A 130 9.15 -7.41 2.22
N GLU A 131 8.10 -8.00 2.74
CA GLU A 131 7.90 -9.44 2.93
C GLU A 131 6.81 -9.99 2.00
N THR A 132 5.80 -9.16 1.68
CA THR A 132 4.66 -9.54 0.84
C THR A 132 4.32 -8.44 -0.15
N LEU A 133 4.19 -8.80 -1.42
CA LEU A 133 3.87 -7.88 -2.51
C LEU A 133 2.76 -8.45 -3.41
N TRP A 134 1.65 -7.73 -3.55
CA TRP A 134 0.57 -8.13 -4.46
C TRP A 134 0.56 -7.24 -5.70
N LEU A 135 0.78 -7.84 -6.88
CA LEU A 135 0.86 -7.15 -8.18
C LEU A 135 -0.15 -7.71 -9.18
N HIS A 136 -1.04 -8.62 -8.78
CA HIS A 136 -1.99 -9.21 -9.70
C HIS A 136 -2.91 -8.16 -10.33
N HIS A 137 -3.35 -8.40 -11.57
CA HIS A 137 -4.14 -7.45 -12.35
C HIS A 137 -3.44 -6.08 -12.55
N THR A 138 -2.15 -6.10 -12.92
CA THR A 138 -1.36 -4.92 -13.28
C THR A 138 -0.65 -5.14 -14.63
N LYS A 139 0.07 -4.13 -15.14
CA LYS A 139 0.78 -4.24 -16.43
C LYS A 139 2.23 -4.71 -16.31
N ILE A 140 2.64 -5.18 -15.12
CA ILE A 140 4.00 -5.68 -14.86
C ILE A 140 4.36 -6.82 -15.81
N SER A 141 5.59 -6.79 -16.32
CA SER A 141 6.18 -7.81 -17.16
C SER A 141 7.46 -8.38 -16.55
N ASP A 142 8.09 -9.33 -17.25
CA ASP A 142 9.41 -9.86 -16.89
C ASP A 142 10.46 -8.75 -16.69
N ALA A 143 10.34 -7.64 -17.41
CA ALA A 143 11.28 -6.53 -17.31
C ALA A 143 11.20 -5.83 -15.95
N GLY A 144 10.01 -5.71 -15.35
CA GLY A 144 9.85 -5.09 -14.03
C GLY A 144 10.35 -5.96 -12.88
N LEU A 145 10.28 -7.29 -13.01
CA LEU A 145 10.69 -8.22 -11.95
C LEU A 145 12.19 -8.12 -11.60
N VAL A 146 13.02 -7.57 -12.50
CA VAL A 146 14.45 -7.37 -12.25
C VAL A 146 14.68 -6.49 -11.02
N HIS A 147 13.77 -5.55 -10.73
CA HIS A 147 13.86 -4.63 -9.60
C HIS A 147 13.56 -5.29 -8.24
N LEU A 148 12.97 -6.48 -8.23
CA LEU A 148 12.64 -7.20 -7.01
C LEU A 148 13.76 -8.13 -6.52
N ARG A 149 14.77 -8.39 -7.34
CA ARG A 149 15.82 -9.41 -7.08
C ARG A 149 16.65 -9.15 -5.82
N GLU A 150 16.76 -7.90 -5.39
CA GLU A 150 17.52 -7.51 -4.19
C GLU A 150 16.66 -7.51 -2.90
N LEU A 151 15.36 -7.77 -3.00
CA LEU A 151 14.46 -7.82 -1.84
C LEU A 151 14.60 -9.15 -1.10
N GLN A 152 15.73 -9.36 -0.42
CA GLN A 152 16.08 -10.60 0.29
C GLN A 152 15.12 -10.98 1.43
N ARG A 153 14.18 -10.10 1.80
CA ARG A 153 13.12 -10.37 2.77
C ARG A 153 11.79 -10.74 2.14
N LEU A 154 11.65 -10.61 0.81
CA LEU A 154 10.40 -10.87 0.10
C LEU A 154 10.11 -12.37 0.14
N ARG A 155 9.02 -12.73 0.80
CA ARG A 155 8.60 -14.13 0.99
C ARG A 155 7.47 -14.52 0.07
N GLN A 156 6.63 -13.57 -0.33
CA GLN A 156 5.48 -13.85 -1.19
C GLN A 156 5.30 -12.74 -2.22
N VAL A 157 5.09 -13.13 -3.47
CA VAL A 157 4.64 -12.25 -4.54
C VAL A 157 3.46 -12.88 -5.29
N GLU A 158 2.44 -12.06 -5.58
CA GLU A 158 1.29 -12.46 -6.41
C GLU A 158 1.36 -11.76 -7.77
N LEU A 159 1.41 -12.56 -8.84
CA LEU A 159 1.66 -12.14 -10.21
C LEU A 159 0.57 -12.61 -11.20
N PHE A 160 -0.48 -13.30 -10.75
CA PHE A 160 -1.55 -13.74 -11.64
C PHE A 160 -2.21 -12.56 -12.36
N ASN A 161 -2.64 -12.76 -13.61
CA ASN A 161 -3.19 -11.70 -14.46
C ASN A 161 -2.24 -10.48 -14.62
N THR A 162 -0.94 -10.75 -14.82
CA THR A 162 0.06 -9.77 -15.27
C THR A 162 0.64 -10.16 -16.64
N ASN A 163 1.58 -9.39 -17.18
CA ASN A 163 2.34 -9.73 -18.39
C ASN A 163 3.61 -10.53 -18.09
N VAL A 164 3.79 -11.01 -16.86
CA VAL A 164 4.90 -11.87 -16.48
C VAL A 164 4.75 -13.23 -17.18
N THR A 165 5.85 -13.79 -17.66
CA THR A 165 5.94 -15.11 -18.25
C THR A 165 6.56 -16.11 -17.29
N ALA A 166 6.44 -17.41 -17.59
CA ALA A 166 7.16 -18.45 -16.85
C ALA A 166 8.68 -18.24 -16.81
N LYS A 167 9.27 -17.57 -17.83
CA LYS A 167 10.69 -17.22 -17.85
C LYS A 167 11.02 -16.16 -16.81
N GLY A 168 10.19 -15.12 -16.70
CA GLY A 168 10.32 -14.09 -15.66
C GLY A 168 10.22 -14.67 -14.26
N VAL A 169 9.22 -15.54 -14.03
CA VAL A 169 9.06 -16.28 -12.76
C VAL A 169 10.30 -17.10 -12.45
N ALA A 170 10.79 -17.93 -13.38
CA ALA A 170 11.98 -18.74 -13.17
C ALA A 170 13.22 -17.87 -12.85
N SER A 171 13.38 -16.74 -13.55
CA SER A 171 14.47 -15.81 -13.31
C SER A 171 14.40 -15.15 -11.92
N LEU A 172 13.20 -14.76 -11.48
CA LEU A 172 13.00 -14.20 -10.14
C LEU A 172 13.23 -15.25 -9.05
N GLN A 173 12.72 -16.47 -9.24
CA GLN A 173 12.94 -17.59 -8.32
C GLN A 173 14.42 -17.96 -8.21
N GLN A 174 15.18 -17.89 -9.30
CA GLN A 174 16.62 -18.12 -9.26
C GLN A 174 17.35 -17.08 -8.40
N ALA A 175 16.93 -15.81 -8.47
CA ALA A 175 17.50 -14.74 -7.65
C ALA A 175 17.04 -14.82 -6.18
N LEU A 176 15.81 -15.26 -5.93
CA LEU A 176 15.21 -15.39 -4.61
C LEU A 176 14.66 -16.82 -4.41
N PRO A 177 15.51 -17.82 -4.13
CA PRO A 177 15.07 -19.23 -4.06
C PRO A 177 14.02 -19.53 -3.00
N HIS A 178 13.91 -18.68 -1.98
CA HIS A 178 12.94 -18.81 -0.88
C HIS A 178 11.59 -18.13 -1.15
N LEU A 179 11.47 -17.39 -2.25
CA LEU A 179 10.26 -16.62 -2.58
C LEU A 179 9.14 -17.57 -2.99
N GLN A 180 7.97 -17.41 -2.39
CA GLN A 180 6.73 -18.02 -2.88
C GLN A 180 6.14 -17.13 -3.96
N ILE A 181 6.11 -17.63 -5.20
CA ILE A 181 5.49 -16.94 -6.34
C ILE A 181 4.13 -17.58 -6.63
N LEU A 182 3.07 -16.78 -6.50
CA LEU A 182 1.71 -17.13 -6.90
C LEU A 182 1.46 -16.52 -8.29
N TYR A 183 1.55 -17.34 -9.33
CA TYR A 183 1.54 -16.93 -10.74
C TYR A 183 0.42 -17.64 -11.49
#